data_AF-A0AAU9RNP7-F1
#
_entry.id   AF-A0AAU9RNP7-F1
#
_cell.length_a   1.000
_cell.length_b   1.000
_cell.length_c   1.000
_cell.angle_alpha   90.00
_cell.angle_beta   90.00
_cell.angle_gamma   90.00
#
_symmetry.space_group_name_H-M   'P 1'
#
loop_
_entity.id
_entity.type
_entity.pdbx_description
1 polymer ?
#
loop_
_entity_poly.entity_id
_entity_poly.type
_entity_poly.pdbx_seq_one_letter_code
_entity_poly.pdbx_strand_id
1 'polypeptide(L)'
;MIVLFLLLDGITSNKVANSLIRDSCKRAAKIKEKHFYKFCLMSINENPESQKARNVDDLIIVGVHNAMSNMTKVKGVVEKILKERKYKSKLSEKSLRDCLQLYSEGNDSLTKALKMY
;
A
#
# COMPACT_ATOMS: atom_id res chain seq x y z
N MET A 1 35.01 -15.41 -4.38
CA MET A 1 34.88 -13.95 -4.59
C MET A 1 33.48 -13.51 -5.04
N ILE A 2 32.74 -14.29 -5.84
CA ILE A 2 31.38 -13.91 -6.33
C ILE A 2 30.38 -13.65 -5.19
N VAL A 3 30.41 -14.47 -4.13
CA VAL A 3 29.51 -14.32 -2.97
C VAL A 3 29.73 -13.01 -2.21
N LEU A 4 30.96 -12.48 -2.19
CA LEU A 4 31.28 -11.25 -1.47
C LEU A 4 30.74 -10.01 -2.20
N PHE A 5 30.77 -10.00 -3.54
CA PHE A 5 30.21 -8.92 -4.36
C PHE A 5 28.68 -8.85 -4.24
N LEU A 6 27.99 -10.00 -4.29
CA LEU A 6 26.53 -10.07 -4.13
C LEU A 6 26.05 -9.55 -2.76
N LEU A 7 26.84 -9.76 -1.70
CA LEU A 7 26.54 -9.23 -0.36
C LEU A 7 26.72 -7.71 -0.28
N LEU A 8 27.75 -7.16 -0.93
CA LEU A 8 28.01 -5.72 -0.96
C LEU A 8 26.95 -4.98 -1.79
N ASP A 9 26.51 -5.55 -2.91
CA ASP A 9 25.42 -5.03 -3.74
C ASP A 9 24.08 -5.04 -2.98
N GLY A 10 23.81 -6.10 -2.20
CA GLY A 10 22.62 -6.20 -1.36
C GLY A 10 22.59 -5.18 -0.23
N ILE A 11 23.72 -4.96 0.46
CA ILE A 11 23.82 -4.01 1.59
C ILE A 11 23.67 -2.55 1.11
N THR A 12 24.27 -2.20 -0.03
CA THR A 12 24.19 -0.85 -0.59
C THR A 12 22.81 -0.53 -1.15
N SER A 13 22.20 -1.46 -1.89
CA SER A 13 20.81 -1.33 -2.37
C SER A 13 19.83 -1.12 -1.22
N ASN A 14 20.01 -1.85 -0.11
CA ASN A 14 19.14 -1.75 1.06
C ASN A 14 19.25 -0.37 1.75
N LYS A 15 20.45 0.22 1.82
CA LYS A 15 20.61 1.58 2.38
C LYS A 15 19.94 2.66 1.52
N VAL A 16 20.02 2.53 0.19
CA VAL A 16 19.37 3.46 -0.76
C VAL A 16 17.85 3.40 -0.61
N ALA A 17 17.28 2.19 -0.67
CA ALA A 17 15.84 1.98 -0.49
C ALA A 17 15.35 2.52 0.86
N ASN A 18 16.05 2.22 1.95
CA ASN A 18 15.68 2.70 3.28
C ASN A 18 15.65 4.24 3.40
N SER A 19 16.64 4.94 2.83
CA SER A 19 16.62 6.40 2.83
C SER A 19 15.48 6.94 1.97
N LEU A 20 15.29 6.36 0.79
CA LEU A 20 14.24 6.75 -0.15
C LEU A 20 12.84 6.57 0.44
N ILE A 21 12.58 5.46 1.13
CA ILE A 21 11.31 5.17 1.83
C ILE A 21 11.09 6.22 2.92
N ARG A 22 12.10 6.44 3.78
CA ARG A 22 12.02 7.43 4.87
C ARG A 22 11.73 8.84 4.35
N ASP A 23 12.45 9.28 3.32
CA ASP A 23 12.30 10.62 2.78
C ASP A 23 10.94 10.81 2.10
N SER A 24 10.48 9.79 1.37
CA SER A 24 9.16 9.79 0.73
C SER A 24 8.03 9.81 1.76
N CYS A 25 8.10 8.96 2.78
CA CYS A 25 7.12 8.96 3.87
C CYS A 25 7.13 10.27 4.67
N LYS A 26 8.31 10.87 4.89
CA LYS A 26 8.42 12.16 5.58
C LYS A 26 7.79 13.28 4.76
N ARG A 27 7.97 13.30 3.43
CA ARG A 27 7.30 14.24 2.53
C ARG A 27 5.78 14.05 2.55
N ALA A 28 5.32 12.81 2.44
CA ALA A 28 3.88 12.51 2.46
C ALA A 28 3.22 12.91 3.80
N ALA A 29 3.92 12.73 4.92
CA ALA A 29 3.44 13.13 6.24
C ALA A 29 3.39 14.64 6.48
N LYS A 30 4.05 15.47 5.65
CA LYS A 30 3.86 16.95 5.70
C LYS A 30 2.52 17.37 5.10
N ILE A 31 1.99 16.58 4.17
CA ILE A 31 0.73 16.82 3.47
C ILE A 31 -0.44 16.20 4.24
N LYS A 32 -0.17 15.14 5.03
CA LYS A 32 -1.14 14.40 5.83
C LYS A 32 -0.95 14.69 7.32
N GLU A 33 -1.70 13.98 8.16
CA GLU A 33 -1.55 14.04 9.62
C GLU A 33 -0.20 13.49 10.09
N LYS A 34 0.28 13.98 11.25
CA LYS A 34 1.57 13.59 11.85
C LYS A 34 1.75 12.06 12.00
N HIS A 35 0.65 11.33 12.20
CA HIS A 35 0.64 9.87 12.38
C HIS A 35 0.89 9.10 11.06
N PHE A 36 0.73 9.77 9.91
CA PHE A 36 0.90 9.15 8.59
C PHE A 36 2.32 8.65 8.35
N TYR A 37 3.34 9.30 8.93
CA TYR A 37 4.73 8.89 8.74
C TYR A 37 4.97 7.44 9.17
N LYS A 38 4.54 7.08 10.39
CA LYS A 38 4.69 5.73 10.93
C LYS A 38 3.89 4.71 10.13
N PHE A 39 2.66 5.07 9.77
CA PHE A 39 1.80 4.25 8.92
C PHE A 39 2.42 3.96 7.55
N CYS A 40 2.98 4.99 6.90
CA CYS A 40 3.64 4.88 5.62
C CYS A 40 4.87 3.95 5.69
N LEU A 41 5.73 4.14 6.70
CA LEU A 41 6.88 3.27 6.90
C LEU A 41 6.48 1.80 7.08
N MET A 42 5.45 1.54 7.90
CA MET A 42 4.95 0.19 8.12
C MET A 42 4.40 -0.41 6.83
N SER A 43 3.50 0.31 6.16
CA SER A 43 2.81 -0.16 4.96
C SER A 43 3.76 -0.43 3.79
N ILE A 44 4.82 0.35 3.62
CA ILE A 44 5.79 0.14 2.54
C ILE A 44 6.75 -1.01 2.87
N ASN A 45 7.28 -1.06 4.10
CA ASN A 45 8.23 -2.10 4.50
C ASN A 45 7.61 -3.50 4.64
N GLU A 46 6.29 -3.60 4.78
CA GLU A 46 5.58 -4.88 4.72
C GLU A 46 5.73 -5.59 3.36
N ASN A 47 6.05 -4.86 2.28
CA ASN A 47 6.28 -5.43 0.98
C ASN A 47 7.80 -5.57 0.71
N PRO A 48 8.34 -6.80 0.58
CA PRO A 48 9.76 -7.02 0.32
C PRO A 48 10.29 -6.36 -0.95
N GLU A 49 9.44 -6.13 -1.97
CA GLU A 49 9.82 -5.43 -3.20
C GLU A 49 10.20 -3.96 -2.96
N SER A 50 9.75 -3.37 -1.84
CA SER A 50 10.17 -2.01 -1.44
C SER A 50 11.69 -1.88 -1.28
N GLN A 51 12.38 -2.96 -0.91
CA GLN A 51 13.83 -2.95 -0.69
C GLN A 51 14.63 -2.95 -2.01
N LYS A 52 13.95 -3.16 -3.14
CA LYS A 52 14.53 -3.07 -4.48
C LYS A 52 14.29 -1.71 -5.14
N ALA A 53 13.53 -0.82 -4.51
CA ALA A 53 13.21 0.49 -5.05
C ALA A 53 14.47 1.35 -5.19
N ARG A 54 14.67 1.90 -6.38
CA ARG A 54 15.80 2.78 -6.74
C ARG A 54 15.37 4.24 -6.85
N ASN A 55 14.09 4.49 -7.07
CA ASN A 55 13.51 5.82 -7.23
C ASN A 55 12.07 5.89 -6.66
N VAL A 56 11.50 7.09 -6.64
CA VAL A 56 10.17 7.32 -6.08
C VAL A 56 9.09 6.57 -6.87
N ASP A 57 9.25 6.39 -8.18
CA ASP A 57 8.27 5.71 -9.03
C ASP A 57 8.16 4.23 -8.65
N ASP A 58 9.29 3.55 -8.36
CA ASP A 58 9.30 2.19 -7.84
C ASP A 58 8.50 2.09 -6.52
N LEU A 59 8.64 3.09 -5.63
CA LEU A 59 7.87 3.14 -4.38
C LEU A 59 6.38 3.43 -4.61
N ILE A 60 6.04 4.21 -5.63
CA ILE A 60 4.64 4.46 -6.01
C ILE A 60 4.01 3.16 -6.48
N ILE A 61 4.68 2.41 -7.36
CA ILE A 61 4.21 1.11 -7.84
C ILE A 61 3.99 0.14 -6.66
N VAL A 62 4.97 0.03 -5.75
CA VAL A 62 4.83 -0.80 -4.53
C VAL A 62 3.66 -0.35 -3.67
N GLY A 63 3.53 0.96 -3.43
CA GLY A 63 2.45 1.53 -2.62
C GLY A 63 1.07 1.28 -3.23
N VAL A 64 0.94 1.41 -4.55
CA VAL A 64 -0.30 1.13 -5.27
C VAL A 64 -0.66 -0.35 -5.19
N HIS A 65 0.29 -1.27 -5.42
CA HIS A 65 0.04 -2.70 -5.24
C HIS A 65 -0.39 -3.06 -3.81
N ASN A 66 0.24 -2.46 -2.79
CA ASN A 66 -0.15 -2.67 -1.39
C ASN A 66 -1.58 -2.18 -1.14
N ALA A 67 -1.93 -1.00 -1.67
CA ALA A 67 -3.27 -0.45 -1.54
C ALA A 67 -4.33 -1.34 -2.23
N MET A 68 -4.07 -1.81 -3.44
CA MET A 68 -4.97 -2.71 -4.18
C MET A 68 -5.17 -4.05 -3.45
N SER A 69 -4.09 -4.62 -2.91
CA SER A 69 -4.15 -5.86 -2.12
C SER A 69 -4.99 -5.68 -0.86
N ASN A 70 -4.75 -4.59 -0.12
CA ASN A 70 -5.50 -4.29 1.10
C ASN A 70 -6.99 -3.98 0.81
N MET A 71 -7.29 -3.21 -0.24
CA MET A 71 -8.68 -2.95 -0.65
C MET A 71 -9.40 -4.24 -1.02
N THR A 72 -8.74 -5.14 -1.76
CA THR A 72 -9.31 -6.46 -2.11
C THR A 72 -9.61 -7.29 -0.87
N LYS A 73 -8.69 -7.32 0.11
CA LYS A 73 -8.90 -8.03 1.38
C LYS A 73 -10.09 -7.44 2.15
N VAL A 74 -10.15 -6.12 2.31
CA VAL A 74 -11.23 -5.45 3.05
C VAL A 74 -12.58 -5.63 2.34
N LYS A 75 -12.60 -5.53 1.01
CA LYS A 75 -13.79 -5.83 0.19
C LYS A 75 -14.32 -7.24 0.49
N GLY A 76 -13.47 -8.26 0.51
CA GLY A 76 -13.87 -9.62 0.87
C GLY A 76 -14.42 -9.76 2.30
N VAL A 77 -13.88 -9.01 3.27
CA VAL A 77 -14.44 -8.96 4.64
C VAL A 77 -15.83 -8.35 4.63
N VAL A 78 -16.03 -7.24 3.91
CA VAL A 78 -17.34 -6.57 3.81
C VAL A 78 -18.37 -7.46 3.10
N GLU A 79 -17.98 -8.13 2.02
CA GLU A 79 -18.82 -9.12 1.32
C GLU A 79 -19.26 -10.24 2.27
N LYS A 80 -18.34 -10.75 3.09
CA LYS A 80 -18.65 -11.77 4.11
C LYS A 80 -19.64 -11.25 5.15
N ILE A 81 -19.43 -10.04 5.67
CA ILE A 81 -20.35 -9.41 6.64
C ILE A 81 -21.76 -9.29 6.05
N LEU A 82 -21.88 -8.85 4.80
CA LEU A 82 -23.17 -8.72 4.11
C LEU A 82 -23.83 -10.08 3.86
N LYS A 83 -23.07 -11.07 3.37
CA LYS A 83 -23.57 -12.44 3.11
C LYS A 83 -24.07 -13.12 4.38
N GLU A 84 -23.33 -12.99 5.48
CA GLU A 84 -23.67 -13.58 6.77
C GLU A 84 -24.68 -12.73 7.58
N ARG A 85 -25.13 -11.60 7.02
CA ARG A 85 -26.02 -10.63 7.68
C ARG A 85 -25.53 -10.15 9.05
N LYS A 86 -24.21 -10.01 9.20
CA LYS A 86 -23.54 -9.58 10.44
C LYS A 86 -23.50 -8.06 10.59
N TYR A 87 -24.65 -7.40 10.43
CA TYR A 87 -24.78 -5.95 10.54
C TYR A 87 -25.96 -5.57 11.44
N LYS A 88 -25.83 -4.45 12.15
CA LYS A 88 -26.75 -4.06 13.25
C LYS A 88 -28.04 -3.39 12.78
N SER A 89 -28.06 -2.83 11.57
CA SER A 89 -29.20 -2.08 11.04
C SER A 89 -29.21 -2.03 9.52
N LYS A 90 -30.34 -1.64 8.92
CA LYS A 90 -30.44 -1.35 7.48
C LYS A 90 -29.49 -0.23 7.04
N LEU A 91 -29.24 0.75 7.92
CA LEU A 91 -28.27 1.81 7.63
C LEU A 91 -26.86 1.23 7.52
N SER A 92 -26.46 0.36 8.47
CA SER A 92 -25.17 -0.32 8.40
C SER A 92 -25.05 -1.20 7.15
N GLU A 93 -26.12 -1.90 6.77
CA GLU A 93 -26.15 -2.66 5.52
C GLU A 93 -25.87 -1.76 4.32
N LYS A 94 -26.58 -0.63 4.22
CA LYS A 94 -26.39 0.33 3.12
C LYS A 94 -24.95 0.85 3.08
N SER A 95 -24.42 1.29 4.22
CA SER A 95 -23.03 1.79 4.29
C SER A 95 -22.01 0.73 3.87
N LEU A 96 -22.22 -0.55 4.23
CA LEU A 96 -21.34 -1.63 3.79
C LEU A 96 -21.41 -1.86 2.27
N ARG A 97 -22.59 -1.73 1.66
CA ARG A 97 -22.74 -1.81 0.20
C ARG A 97 -22.06 -0.62 -0.49
N ASP A 98 -22.18 0.57 0.06
CA ASP A 98 -21.47 1.76 -0.43
C ASP A 98 -19.94 1.55 -0.34
N CYS A 99 -19.44 0.94 0.74
CA CYS A 99 -18.03 0.55 0.84
C CYS A 99 -17.59 -0.40 -0.29
N LEU A 100 -18.40 -1.39 -0.67
CA LEU A 100 -18.07 -2.30 -1.77
C LEU A 100 -17.91 -1.56 -3.11
N GLN A 101 -18.78 -0.58 -3.37
CA GLN A 101 -18.68 0.26 -4.55
C GLN A 101 -17.39 1.09 -4.50
N LEU A 102 -17.15 1.79 -3.39
CA LEU A 102 -15.95 2.63 -3.21
C LEU A 102 -14.65 1.84 -3.33
N TYR A 103 -14.58 0.61 -2.80
CA TYR A 103 -13.38 -0.23 -2.95
C TYR A 103 -13.16 -0.69 -4.40
N SER A 104 -14.24 -0.91 -5.16
CA SER A 104 -14.14 -1.28 -6.57
C SER A 104 -13.67 -0.09 -7.40
N GLU A 105 -14.29 1.09 -7.21
CA GLU A 105 -13.87 2.34 -7.86
C GLU A 105 -12.44 2.75 -7.49
N GLY A 106 -12.05 2.53 -6.22
CA GLY A 106 -10.69 2.74 -5.73
C GLY A 106 -9.68 1.85 -6.46
N ASN A 107 -9.96 0.55 -6.60
CA ASN A 107 -9.11 -0.37 -7.36
C ASN A 107 -9.00 0.02 -8.84
N ASP A 108 -10.10 0.45 -9.47
CA ASP A 108 -10.07 0.92 -10.86
C ASP A 108 -9.21 2.19 -11.02
N SER A 109 -9.32 3.12 -10.07
CA SER A 109 -8.54 4.34 -10.04
C SER A 109 -7.05 4.06 -9.86
N LEU A 110 -6.70 3.15 -8.95
CA LEU A 110 -5.32 2.69 -8.74
C LEU A 110 -4.76 1.96 -9.97
N THR A 111 -5.57 1.14 -10.63
CA THR A 111 -5.19 0.45 -11.86
C THR A 111 -4.91 1.44 -13.00
N LYS A 112 -5.71 2.50 -13.11
CA LYS A 112 -5.45 3.59 -14.07
C LYS A 112 -4.17 4.34 -13.73
N ALA A 113 -3.92 4.62 -12.44
CA ALA A 113 -2.70 5.28 -12.00
C ALA A 113 -1.45 4.48 -12.35
N LEU A 114 -1.48 3.14 -12.23
CA LEU A 114 -0.36 2.28 -12.63
C LEU A 114 -0.01 2.38 -14.12
N LYS A 115 -0.97 2.70 -15.00
CA LYS A 115 -0.70 2.87 -16.44
C LYS A 115 0.05 4.16 -16.78
N MET A 116 0.24 5.04 -15.80
CA MET A 116 0.96 6.30 -15.94
C MET A 116 2.45 6.16 -15.59
N TYR A 117 2.86 4.99 -15.07
CA TYR A 117 4.22 4.61 -14.72
C TYR A 117 4.67 3.44 -15.58
#